data_AF-A0A356DXN4-F1
#
_entry.id   AF-A0A356DXN4-F1
#
_cell.length_a   1.000
_cell.length_b   1.000
_cell.length_c   1.000
_cell.angle_alpha   90.00
_cell.angle_beta   90.00
_cell.angle_gamma   90.00
#
_symmetry.space_group_name_H-M   'P 1'
#
loop_
_entity.id
_entity.type
_entity.pdbx_description
1 polymer ?
#
loop_
_entity_poly.entity_id
_entity_poly.type
_entity_poly.pdbx_seq_one_letter_code
_entity_poly.pdbx_strand_id
1 'polypeptide(L)'
;MAIYLYLSLLPEALIASMLCPEEFGTYYAVGSAKKSRGQAMFFEVDPDFRDPYFRVEEAYTRCVPHEDGSLKASVYVSVYRVLEHMDFNALKHLYLTTMDGRTLELSPSNQIPNEGEQLHLYQEIVPVSPLVVSRLSPLAFIDTIVRNPVSLVKLPAIVFTELQLGELADDPEMGLMENLPYSNQDHLRQCLTDVKTKYAATKMVDRVHSPNVHYRTIKNGFYVGNQEQLVYFPMPSPEEIRTNNYRWFRSANL
;
A
#
# COMPACT_ATOMS: atom_id res chain seq x y z
N MET A 1 23.44 -0.13 -18.58
CA MET A 1 22.41 0.74 -17.98
C MET A 1 21.31 -0.15 -17.47
N ALA A 2 20.89 0.01 -16.22
CA ALA A 2 19.84 -0.82 -15.64
C ALA A 2 18.46 -0.25 -15.99
N ILE A 3 17.51 -1.12 -16.30
CA ILE A 3 16.08 -0.79 -16.40
C ILE A 3 15.41 -1.46 -15.20
N TYR A 4 14.63 -0.69 -14.48
CA TYR A 4 13.81 -1.14 -13.35
C TYR A 4 12.35 -1.21 -13.78
N LEU A 5 11.61 -2.09 -13.14
CA LEU A 5 10.17 -2.22 -13.33
C LEU A 5 9.48 -1.93 -11.99
N TYR A 6 8.51 -1.02 -12.01
CA TYR A 6 7.80 -0.58 -10.82
C TYR A 6 6.30 -0.78 -10.99
N LEU A 7 5.66 -1.37 -9.96
CA LEU A 7 4.22 -1.35 -9.80
C LEU A 7 3.86 -0.19 -8.86
N SER A 8 3.42 0.93 -9.42
CA SER A 8 2.85 2.03 -8.65
C SER A 8 1.46 1.66 -8.12
N LEU A 9 1.15 2.11 -6.90
CA LEU A 9 -0.16 1.97 -6.27
C LEU A 9 -0.94 3.28 -6.23
N LEU A 10 -0.27 4.42 -6.44
CA LEU A 10 -0.83 5.77 -6.32
C LEU A 10 -0.50 6.64 -7.55
N PRO A 11 -1.25 6.53 -8.67
CA PRO A 11 -2.27 5.53 -8.97
C PRO A 11 -1.67 4.18 -9.41
N GLU A 12 -2.52 3.18 -9.60
CA GLU A 12 -2.12 1.86 -10.11
C GLU A 12 -1.48 1.97 -11.51
N ALA A 13 -0.22 1.52 -11.67
CA ALA A 13 0.46 1.47 -12.97
C ALA A 13 1.68 0.55 -12.96
N LEU A 14 1.98 -0.07 -14.11
CA LEU A 14 3.25 -0.76 -14.37
C LEU A 14 4.15 0.16 -15.17
N ILE A 15 5.34 0.46 -14.67
CA ILE A 15 6.21 1.51 -15.20
C ILE A 15 7.63 0.97 -15.33
N ALA A 16 8.19 1.04 -16.54
CA ALA A 16 9.63 0.84 -16.75
C ALA A 16 10.36 2.17 -16.53
N SER A 17 11.51 2.14 -15.85
CA SER A 17 12.29 3.33 -15.53
C SER A 17 13.79 3.04 -15.59
N MET A 18 14.59 4.05 -15.91
CA MET A 18 16.05 4.00 -15.75
C MET A 18 16.51 4.53 -14.39
N LEU A 19 15.59 5.05 -13.56
CA LEU A 19 15.88 5.59 -12.24
C LEU A 19 15.86 4.47 -11.19
N CYS A 20 16.82 4.49 -10.27
CA CYS A 20 16.79 3.59 -9.12
C CYS A 20 15.59 3.91 -8.20
N PRO A 21 15.23 3.03 -7.25
CA PRO A 21 14.02 3.22 -6.46
C PRO A 21 13.93 4.55 -5.72
N GLU A 22 15.04 5.04 -5.15
CA GLU A 22 15.08 6.33 -4.45
C GLU A 22 14.83 7.52 -5.40
N GLU A 23 15.49 7.50 -6.57
CA GLU A 23 15.35 8.51 -7.62
C GLU A 23 13.95 8.49 -8.23
N PHE A 24 13.42 7.29 -8.51
CA PHE A 24 12.08 7.08 -9.04
C PHE A 24 11.03 7.59 -8.06
N GLY A 25 11.11 7.20 -6.79
CA GLY A 25 10.18 7.66 -5.75
C GLY A 25 10.17 9.19 -5.64
N THR A 26 11.36 9.81 -5.61
CA THR A 26 11.49 11.28 -5.63
C THR A 26 10.81 11.89 -6.86
N TYR A 27 11.15 11.39 -8.05
CA TYR A 27 10.55 11.86 -9.31
C TYR A 27 9.02 11.70 -9.31
N TYR A 28 8.51 10.57 -8.83
CA TYR A 28 7.09 10.26 -8.86
C TYR A 28 6.29 11.13 -7.88
N ALA A 29 6.85 11.41 -6.69
CA ALA A 29 6.22 12.21 -5.65
C ALA A 29 6.20 13.72 -5.97
N VAL A 30 7.30 14.28 -6.52
CA VAL A 30 7.43 15.74 -6.69
C VAL A 30 7.52 16.21 -8.15
N GLY A 31 7.66 15.30 -9.11
CA GLY A 31 7.85 15.58 -10.53
C GLY A 31 9.25 16.15 -10.85
N SER A 32 9.62 16.15 -12.13
CA SER A 32 10.95 16.64 -12.58
C SER A 32 11.23 18.09 -12.18
N ALA A 33 10.19 18.93 -12.13
CA ALA A 33 10.30 20.33 -11.72
C ALA A 33 10.16 20.55 -10.20
N LYS A 34 9.91 19.49 -9.42
CA LYS A 34 9.65 19.53 -7.96
C LYS A 34 8.48 20.45 -7.58
N LYS A 35 7.49 20.56 -8.47
CA LYS A 35 6.30 21.42 -8.29
C LYS A 35 5.05 20.64 -7.90
N SER A 36 5.06 19.32 -8.06
CA SER A 36 4.00 18.45 -7.55
C SER A 36 4.30 18.10 -6.08
N ARG A 37 3.26 17.73 -5.33
CA ARG A 37 3.39 17.18 -3.98
C ARG A 37 2.37 16.06 -3.82
N GLY A 38 2.82 14.82 -3.89
CA GLY A 38 2.00 13.64 -3.67
C GLY A 38 2.83 12.55 -3.00
N GLN A 39 2.17 11.66 -2.25
CA GLN A 39 2.83 10.44 -1.83
C GLN A 39 3.03 9.54 -3.05
N ALA A 40 4.11 8.77 -3.05
CA ALA A 40 4.26 7.64 -3.97
C ALA A 40 4.36 6.37 -3.14
N MET A 41 3.76 5.29 -3.64
CA MET A 41 3.85 3.97 -3.05
C MET A 41 3.95 2.98 -4.19
N PHE A 42 5.02 2.19 -4.22
CA PHE A 42 5.27 1.31 -5.36
C PHE A 42 6.11 0.10 -4.98
N PHE A 43 5.85 -1.03 -5.63
CA PHE A 43 6.73 -2.19 -5.55
C PHE A 43 7.83 -2.10 -6.60
N GLU A 44 9.05 -2.48 -6.25
CA GLU A 44 10.02 -2.97 -7.23
C GLU A 44 9.61 -4.36 -7.68
N VAL A 45 9.51 -4.52 -8.99
CA VAL A 45 9.16 -5.77 -9.66
C VAL A 45 10.44 -6.34 -10.27
N ASP A 46 10.56 -7.67 -10.26
CA ASP A 46 11.61 -8.34 -11.01
C ASP A 46 11.64 -7.85 -12.48
N PRO A 47 12.77 -7.30 -12.97
CA PRO A 47 12.87 -6.83 -14.35
C PRO A 47 12.66 -7.93 -15.38
N ASP A 48 12.77 -9.21 -15.01
CA ASP A 48 12.51 -10.37 -15.86
C ASP A 48 11.03 -10.83 -15.83
N PHE A 49 10.18 -10.22 -15.01
CA PHE A 49 8.75 -10.53 -14.94
C PHE A 49 8.06 -10.29 -16.29
N ARG A 50 7.29 -11.27 -16.76
CA ARG A 50 6.49 -11.18 -17.98
C ARG A 50 5.11 -11.78 -17.75
N ASP A 51 4.10 -11.10 -18.29
CA ASP A 51 2.72 -11.59 -18.39
C ASP A 51 2.18 -11.20 -19.77
N PRO A 52 1.36 -12.04 -20.45
CA PRO A 52 0.79 -11.72 -21.76
C PRO A 52 0.01 -10.40 -21.83
N TYR A 53 -0.49 -9.90 -20.69
CA TYR A 53 -1.17 -8.62 -20.59
C TYR A 53 -0.23 -7.42 -20.77
N PHE A 54 1.06 -7.57 -20.47
CA PHE A 54 2.03 -6.46 -20.47
C PHE A 54 3.02 -6.51 -21.63
N ARG A 55 3.15 -5.39 -22.36
CA ARG A 55 4.15 -5.21 -23.42
C ARG A 55 5.49 -4.71 -22.86
N VAL A 56 6.08 -5.46 -21.93
CA VAL A 56 7.29 -5.04 -21.20
C VAL A 56 8.48 -4.81 -22.15
N GLU A 57 8.69 -5.69 -23.13
CA GLU A 57 9.78 -5.55 -24.10
C GLU A 57 9.68 -4.25 -24.92
N GLU A 58 8.48 -3.90 -25.37
CA GLU A 58 8.25 -2.64 -26.09
C GLU A 58 8.57 -1.43 -25.20
N ALA A 59 8.26 -1.49 -23.89
CA ALA A 59 8.60 -0.44 -22.96
C ALA A 59 10.12 -0.32 -22.74
N TYR A 60 10.81 -1.45 -22.61
CA TYR A 60 12.26 -1.48 -22.41
C TYR A 60 13.03 -0.90 -23.60
N THR A 61 12.58 -1.15 -24.83
CA THR A 61 13.18 -0.50 -26.01
C THR A 61 13.04 1.02 -26.03
N ARG A 62 12.07 1.58 -25.28
CA ARG A 62 11.85 3.03 -25.13
C ARG A 62 12.59 3.63 -23.93
N CYS A 63 13.18 2.80 -23.06
CA CYS A 63 14.02 3.23 -21.94
C CYS A 63 15.43 3.61 -22.43
N VAL A 64 15.47 4.69 -23.22
CA VAL A 64 16.70 5.30 -23.73
C VAL A 64 16.91 6.67 -23.08
N PRO A 65 18.16 7.06 -22.75
CA PRO A 65 18.46 8.41 -22.30
C PRO A 65 17.94 9.47 -23.27
N HIS A 66 17.62 10.63 -22.74
CA HIS A 66 17.30 11.82 -23.53
C HIS A 66 18.55 12.35 -24.25
N GLU A 67 18.35 13.22 -25.26
CA GLU A 67 19.44 13.83 -26.02
C GLU A 67 20.42 14.62 -25.14
N ASP A 68 19.95 15.16 -24.03
CA ASP A 68 20.75 15.87 -23.02
C ASP A 68 21.52 14.94 -22.06
N GLY A 69 21.41 13.62 -22.25
CA GLY A 69 22.03 12.58 -21.43
C GLY A 69 21.24 12.22 -20.16
N SER A 70 20.13 12.89 -19.87
CA SER A 70 19.30 12.56 -18.71
C SER A 70 18.61 11.20 -18.87
N LEU A 71 18.48 10.45 -17.77
CA LEU A 71 17.87 9.12 -17.77
C LEU A 71 16.36 9.18 -18.04
N LYS A 72 15.81 8.15 -18.69
CA LYS A 72 14.37 8.02 -18.88
C LYS A 72 13.68 7.75 -17.54
N ALA A 73 12.94 8.74 -17.04
CA ALA A 73 12.30 8.64 -15.74
C ALA A 73 11.13 7.64 -15.69
N SER A 74 10.33 7.55 -16.76
CA SER A 74 9.19 6.64 -16.81
C SER A 74 8.77 6.30 -18.24
N VAL A 75 8.41 5.04 -18.45
CA VAL A 75 7.69 4.52 -19.62
C VAL A 75 6.56 3.64 -19.07
N TYR A 76 5.32 4.08 -19.23
CA TYR A 76 4.16 3.35 -18.75
C TYR A 76 3.88 2.14 -19.63
N VAL A 77 3.82 0.96 -19.02
CA VAL A 77 3.45 -0.31 -19.66
C VAL A 77 1.93 -0.53 -19.57
N SER A 78 1.35 -0.25 -18.40
CA SER A 78 -0.10 -0.25 -18.16
C SER A 78 -0.45 0.71 -17.03
N VAL A 79 -1.70 1.16 -16.99
CA VAL A 79 -2.28 2.05 -15.95
C VAL A 79 -3.56 1.46 -15.36
N TYR A 80 -3.84 0.18 -15.61
CA TYR A 80 -5.08 -0.47 -15.21
C TYR A 80 -4.89 -1.99 -15.08
N ARG A 81 -5.57 -2.59 -14.09
CA ARG A 81 -5.57 -4.05 -13.82
C ARG A 81 -4.16 -4.62 -13.72
N VAL A 82 -3.23 -3.85 -13.17
CA VAL A 82 -1.85 -4.29 -13.09
C VAL A 82 -1.72 -5.36 -12.02
N LEU A 83 -2.20 -5.07 -10.81
CA LEU A 83 -2.05 -5.92 -9.64
C LEU A 83 -2.60 -7.33 -9.86
N GLU A 84 -3.74 -7.47 -10.54
CA GLU A 84 -4.36 -8.76 -10.81
C GLU A 84 -3.63 -9.62 -11.84
N HIS A 85 -2.73 -9.03 -12.61
CA HIS A 85 -1.88 -9.70 -13.59
C HIS A 85 -0.45 -9.94 -13.05
N MET A 86 -0.18 -9.66 -11.77
CA MET A 86 1.13 -9.88 -11.17
C MET A 86 1.26 -11.27 -10.55
N ASP A 87 2.40 -11.93 -10.81
CA ASP A 87 2.90 -12.98 -9.91
C ASP A 87 3.56 -12.30 -8.71
N PHE A 88 3.07 -12.57 -7.50
CA PHE A 88 3.58 -11.89 -6.30
C PHE A 88 4.99 -12.31 -5.90
N ASN A 89 5.51 -13.41 -6.45
CA ASN A 89 6.93 -13.77 -6.30
C ASN A 89 7.85 -12.77 -7.01
N ALA A 90 7.35 -12.03 -8.00
CA ALA A 90 8.10 -10.98 -8.67
C ALA A 90 8.16 -9.68 -7.87
N LEU A 91 7.39 -9.51 -6.79
CA LEU A 91 7.42 -8.32 -5.94
C LEU A 91 8.62 -8.40 -4.99
N LYS A 92 9.62 -7.54 -5.22
CA LYS A 92 10.88 -7.55 -4.47
C LYS A 92 10.81 -6.73 -3.20
N HIS A 93 10.63 -5.42 -3.32
CA HIS A 93 10.57 -4.47 -2.19
C HIS A 93 9.39 -3.53 -2.37
N LEU A 94 8.83 -3.04 -1.26
CA LEU A 94 7.83 -1.97 -1.26
C LEU A 94 8.49 -0.66 -0.85
N TYR A 95 8.28 0.38 -1.65
CA TYR A 95 8.82 1.70 -1.41
C TYR A 95 7.73 2.69 -1.03
N LEU A 96 7.95 3.42 0.07
CA LEU A 96 7.05 4.45 0.58
C LEU A 96 7.72 5.82 0.43
N THR A 97 7.22 6.67 -0.46
CA THR A 97 7.75 8.02 -0.64
C THR A 97 6.84 9.06 -0.01
N THR A 98 7.42 9.96 0.78
CA THR A 98 6.74 11.13 1.36
C THR A 98 6.45 12.19 0.30
N MET A 99 5.54 13.12 0.59
CA MET A 99 5.12 14.17 -0.35
C MET A 99 6.23 15.13 -0.80
N ASP A 100 7.37 15.11 -0.13
CA ASP A 100 8.56 15.88 -0.45
C ASP A 100 9.73 15.01 -0.94
N GLY A 101 9.46 13.75 -1.31
CA GLY A 101 10.38 12.91 -2.06
C GLY A 101 11.41 12.13 -1.24
N ARG A 102 11.19 11.84 0.05
CA ARG A 102 12.04 10.87 0.76
C ARG A 102 11.42 9.49 0.64
N THR A 103 12.24 8.49 0.33
CA THR A 103 11.77 7.11 0.14
C THR A 103 12.25 6.22 1.28
N LEU A 104 11.37 5.38 1.80
CA LEU A 104 11.66 4.28 2.72
C LEU A 104 11.46 2.96 1.98
N GLU A 105 12.37 2.02 2.15
CA GLU A 105 12.29 0.66 1.61
C GLU A 105 11.76 -0.31 2.68
N LEU A 106 10.83 -1.17 2.28
CA LEU A 106 10.32 -2.29 3.06
C LEU A 106 10.65 -3.60 2.35
N SER A 107 11.29 -4.52 3.05
CA SER A 107 11.54 -5.89 2.58
C SER A 107 10.35 -6.80 2.90
N PRO A 108 10.06 -7.81 2.06
CA PRO A 108 9.00 -8.77 2.33
C PRO A 108 9.38 -9.67 3.51
N SER A 109 8.37 -10.15 4.22
CA SER A 109 8.53 -11.04 5.36
C SER A 109 7.50 -12.16 5.35
N ASN A 110 7.94 -13.35 5.75
CA ASN A 110 7.06 -14.49 6.01
C ASN A 110 6.44 -14.46 7.42
N GLN A 111 6.86 -13.51 8.27
CA GLN A 111 6.36 -13.37 9.63
C GLN A 111 5.15 -12.45 9.63
N ILE A 112 3.99 -13.03 9.28
CA ILE A 112 2.72 -12.31 9.30
C ILE A 112 2.24 -12.22 10.76
N PRO A 113 1.91 -11.01 11.27
CA PRO A 113 1.39 -10.86 12.62
C PRO A 113 0.11 -11.68 12.79
N ASN A 114 0.08 -12.54 13.81
CA ASN A 114 -1.14 -13.18 14.25
C ASN A 114 -1.77 -12.32 15.33
N GLU A 115 -2.77 -11.54 14.93
CA GLU A 115 -3.47 -10.67 15.86
C GLU A 115 -4.59 -11.43 16.58
N GLY A 116 -4.74 -11.17 17.88
CA GLY A 116 -5.78 -11.77 18.72
C GLY A 116 -7.19 -11.25 18.41
N GLU A 117 -8.13 -11.49 19.31
CA GLU A 117 -9.54 -11.10 19.17
C GLU A 117 -9.76 -9.60 19.43
N GLN A 118 -9.18 -8.74 18.59
CA GLN A 118 -9.41 -7.29 18.60
C GLN A 118 -10.13 -6.83 17.33
N LEU A 119 -10.65 -5.61 17.35
CA LEU A 119 -11.14 -4.96 16.15
C LEU A 119 -9.98 -4.35 15.34
N HIS A 120 -10.17 -4.30 14.02
CA HIS A 120 -9.19 -3.83 13.05
C HIS A 120 -9.78 -2.73 12.18
N LEU A 121 -8.91 -1.83 11.70
CA LEU A 121 -9.22 -0.82 10.72
C LEU A 121 -8.31 -0.99 9.51
N TYR A 122 -8.88 -1.42 8.39
CA TYR A 122 -8.17 -1.64 7.15
C TYR A 122 -8.41 -0.51 6.15
N GLN A 123 -7.32 0.02 5.61
CA GLN A 123 -7.34 0.91 4.47
C GLN A 123 -6.88 0.12 3.24
N GLU A 124 -7.82 -0.13 2.33
CA GLU A 124 -7.51 -0.69 1.03
C GLU A 124 -6.88 0.40 0.14
N ILE A 125 -5.98 0.01 -0.76
CA ILE A 125 -5.17 0.94 -1.56
C ILE A 125 -5.40 0.71 -3.06
N VAL A 126 -5.25 -0.55 -3.51
CA VAL A 126 -5.47 -0.98 -4.90
C VAL A 126 -6.23 -2.32 -4.86
N PRO A 127 -7.17 -2.56 -5.78
CA PRO A 127 -7.62 -1.70 -6.89
C PRO A 127 -8.67 -0.66 -6.50
N VAL A 128 -9.17 -0.72 -5.26
CA VAL A 128 -10.13 0.23 -4.70
C VAL A 128 -9.61 0.73 -3.34
N SER A 129 -10.16 1.86 -2.87
CA SER A 129 -9.69 2.52 -1.65
C SER A 129 -10.77 2.73 -0.58
N PRO A 130 -11.59 1.74 -0.20
CA PRO A 130 -12.44 1.87 0.98
C PRO A 130 -11.64 1.84 2.30
N LEU A 131 -12.25 2.43 3.32
CA LEU A 131 -11.87 2.26 4.72
C LEU A 131 -12.85 1.29 5.38
N VAL A 132 -12.35 0.19 5.96
CA VAL A 132 -13.16 -0.93 6.43
C VAL A 132 -12.80 -1.29 7.85
N VAL A 133 -13.80 -1.45 8.72
CA VAL A 133 -13.60 -2.06 10.04
C VAL A 133 -13.87 -3.55 9.98
N SER A 134 -13.14 -4.33 10.77
CA SER A 134 -13.29 -5.78 10.82
C SER A 134 -13.00 -6.37 12.19
N ARG A 135 -13.55 -7.55 12.48
CA ARG A 135 -13.11 -8.45 13.57
C ARG A 135 -12.22 -9.59 13.07
N LEU A 136 -11.92 -9.60 11.77
CA LEU A 136 -11.09 -10.62 11.14
C LEU A 136 -9.66 -10.10 11.13
N SER A 137 -8.71 -10.97 11.50
CA SER A 137 -7.29 -10.70 11.33
C SER A 137 -6.94 -10.47 9.84
N PRO A 138 -5.77 -9.89 9.51
CA PRO A 138 -5.41 -9.58 8.13
C PRO A 138 -5.52 -10.79 7.18
N LEU A 139 -5.12 -11.98 7.64
CA LEU A 139 -5.25 -13.23 6.89
C LEU A 139 -6.70 -13.58 6.59
N ALA A 140 -7.55 -13.59 7.62
CA ALA A 140 -8.95 -13.92 7.47
C ALA A 140 -9.70 -12.85 6.65
N PHE A 141 -9.31 -11.59 6.77
CA PHE A 141 -9.86 -10.49 5.98
C PHE A 141 -9.61 -10.69 4.49
N ILE A 142 -8.36 -10.97 4.09
CA ILE A 142 -7.98 -11.27 2.70
C ILE A 142 -8.80 -12.46 2.17
N ASP A 143 -8.88 -13.54 2.93
CA ASP A 143 -9.62 -14.72 2.52
C ASP A 143 -11.09 -14.40 2.20
N THR A 144 -11.72 -13.47 2.92
CA THR A 144 -13.11 -13.04 2.62
C THR A 144 -13.27 -12.12 1.41
N ILE A 145 -12.18 -11.58 0.85
CA ILE A 145 -12.23 -10.67 -0.31
C ILE A 145 -11.80 -11.40 -1.59
N VAL A 146 -10.69 -12.13 -1.55
CA VAL A 146 -10.07 -12.70 -2.76
C VAL A 146 -10.26 -14.21 -2.88
N ARG A 147 -10.27 -15.00 -1.78
CA ARG A 147 -10.28 -16.48 -1.84
C ARG A 147 -11.66 -17.11 -1.72
N ASN A 148 -12.38 -16.79 -0.64
CA ASN A 148 -13.65 -17.38 -0.24
C ASN A 148 -14.66 -16.28 0.12
N PRO A 149 -15.08 -15.46 -0.86
CA PRO A 149 -15.93 -14.32 -0.57
C PRO A 149 -17.32 -14.79 -0.13
N VAL A 150 -17.66 -14.49 1.13
CA VAL A 150 -19.03 -14.66 1.65
C VAL A 150 -19.95 -13.59 1.06
N SER A 151 -19.37 -12.44 0.67
CA SER A 151 -20.07 -11.35 0.00
C SER A 151 -20.05 -11.52 -1.52
N LEU A 152 -21.03 -10.95 -2.23
CA LEU A 152 -21.04 -10.91 -3.70
C LEU A 152 -19.91 -10.06 -4.30
N VAL A 153 -19.27 -9.22 -3.48
CA VAL A 153 -18.17 -8.35 -3.89
C VAL A 153 -16.86 -9.12 -3.67
N LYS A 154 -16.14 -9.35 -4.78
CA LYS A 154 -14.82 -9.97 -4.78
C LYS A 154 -13.84 -9.10 -5.56
N LEU A 155 -12.58 -9.12 -5.15
CA LEU A 155 -11.48 -8.53 -5.89
C LEU A 155 -10.56 -9.66 -6.37
N PRO A 156 -9.91 -9.53 -7.55
CA PRO A 156 -8.94 -10.52 -8.02
C PRO A 156 -7.65 -10.50 -7.19
N ALA A 157 -7.25 -9.32 -6.75
CA ALA A 157 -6.10 -9.06 -5.90
C ALA A 157 -6.34 -7.78 -5.10
N ILE A 158 -5.62 -7.60 -3.99
CA ILE A 158 -5.76 -6.44 -3.10
C ILE A 158 -4.41 -6.06 -2.49
N VAL A 159 -4.17 -4.76 -2.36
CA VAL A 159 -3.15 -4.19 -1.46
C VAL A 159 -3.86 -3.37 -0.39
N PHE A 160 -3.52 -3.59 0.88
CA PHE A 160 -4.08 -2.83 1.99
C PHE A 160 -3.09 -2.74 3.16
N THR A 161 -3.41 -1.87 4.11
CA THR A 161 -2.68 -1.72 5.38
C THR A 161 -3.65 -1.70 6.55
N GLU A 162 -3.16 -2.06 7.73
CA GLU A 162 -3.89 -1.93 8.98
C GLU A 162 -3.50 -0.64 9.69
N LEU A 163 -4.51 0.13 10.10
CA LEU A 163 -4.36 1.36 10.84
C LEU A 163 -4.62 1.15 12.33
N GLN A 164 -3.94 1.94 13.16
CA GLN A 164 -4.07 1.92 14.61
C GLN A 164 -5.47 2.36 15.04
N LEU A 165 -6.08 1.60 15.94
CA LEU A 165 -7.34 1.96 16.59
C LEU A 165 -7.16 2.44 18.04
N GLY A 166 -5.97 2.25 18.63
CA GLY A 166 -5.77 2.50 20.06
C GLY A 166 -6.75 1.69 20.90
N GLU A 167 -7.33 2.31 21.92
CA GLU A 167 -8.30 1.67 22.81
C GLU A 167 -9.61 1.25 22.11
N LEU A 168 -9.92 1.82 20.93
CA LEU A 168 -11.10 1.43 20.16
C LEU A 168 -11.04 -0.01 19.64
N ALA A 169 -9.84 -0.60 19.56
CA ALA A 169 -9.68 -1.97 19.14
C ALA A 169 -10.43 -2.93 20.09
N ASP A 170 -10.47 -2.58 21.38
CA ASP A 170 -11.09 -3.37 22.44
C ASP A 170 -12.44 -2.79 22.87
N ASP A 171 -12.54 -1.47 23.02
CA ASP A 171 -13.73 -0.76 23.48
C ASP A 171 -14.16 0.35 22.50
N PRO A 172 -15.02 0.04 21.51
CA PRO A 172 -15.46 1.05 20.55
C PRO A 172 -16.36 2.13 21.16
N GLU A 173 -16.97 1.90 22.32
CA GLU A 173 -17.89 2.84 22.96
C GLU A 173 -17.14 3.85 23.84
N MET A 174 -16.24 3.36 24.71
CA MET A 174 -15.56 4.19 25.71
C MET A 174 -14.07 4.40 25.46
N GLY A 175 -13.44 3.63 24.56
CA GLY A 175 -12.01 3.74 24.28
C GLY A 175 -11.63 5.13 23.74
N LEU A 176 -10.50 5.66 24.18
CA LEU A 176 -10.00 6.98 23.78
C LEU A 176 -9.39 6.94 22.38
N MET A 177 -9.69 7.97 21.58
CA MET A 177 -9.04 8.24 20.28
C MET A 177 -8.01 9.36 20.44
N GLU A 178 -6.92 9.09 21.14
CA GLU A 178 -5.83 10.06 21.26
C GLU A 178 -4.92 10.00 20.04
N ASN A 179 -4.65 11.16 19.43
CA ASN A 179 -3.68 11.33 18.34
C ASN A 179 -3.98 10.60 17.01
N LEU A 180 -5.19 10.05 16.84
CA LEU A 180 -5.62 9.41 15.60
C LEU A 180 -6.30 10.43 14.64
N PRO A 181 -5.84 10.57 13.38
CA PRO A 181 -6.30 11.58 12.43
C PRO A 181 -7.64 11.24 11.73
N TYR A 182 -8.52 10.46 12.35
CA TYR A 182 -9.78 10.04 11.73
C TYR A 182 -10.84 11.14 11.83
N SER A 183 -11.39 11.54 10.68
CA SER A 183 -12.27 12.71 10.57
C SER A 183 -13.69 12.48 11.10
N ASN A 184 -14.26 11.29 10.90
CA ASN A 184 -15.63 10.96 11.32
C ASN A 184 -15.64 9.93 12.46
N GLN A 185 -15.22 10.39 13.64
CA GLN A 185 -15.02 9.57 14.83
C GLN A 185 -16.29 8.85 15.29
N ASP A 186 -17.43 9.54 15.35
CA ASP A 186 -18.71 8.94 15.76
C ASP A 186 -19.15 7.83 14.81
N HIS A 187 -18.99 8.04 13.50
CA HIS A 187 -19.30 7.01 12.52
C HIS A 187 -18.36 5.81 12.63
N LEU A 188 -17.06 6.04 12.83
CA LEU A 188 -16.09 4.98 13.04
C LEU A 188 -16.47 4.12 14.25
N ARG A 189 -16.80 4.75 15.40
CA ARG A 189 -17.28 4.04 16.60
C ARG A 189 -18.53 3.21 16.30
N GLN A 190 -19.53 3.80 15.64
CA GLN A 190 -20.75 3.08 15.28
C GLN A 190 -20.45 1.85 14.39
N CYS A 191 -19.53 1.99 13.43
CA CYS A 191 -19.12 0.90 12.56
C CYS A 191 -18.39 -0.22 13.34
N LEU A 192 -17.49 0.15 14.26
CA LEU A 192 -16.79 -0.80 15.13
C LEU A 192 -17.76 -1.54 16.06
N THR A 193 -18.66 -0.83 16.75
CA THR A 193 -19.71 -1.43 17.58
C THR A 193 -20.60 -2.38 16.79
N ASP A 194 -20.95 -2.00 15.56
CA ASP A 194 -21.73 -2.86 14.67
C ASP A 194 -21.02 -4.16 14.34
N VAL A 195 -19.74 -4.14 13.96
CA VAL A 195 -18.98 -5.36 13.64
C VAL A 195 -18.74 -6.22 14.89
N LYS A 196 -18.57 -5.60 16.05
CA LYS A 196 -18.39 -6.31 17.33
C LYS A 196 -19.66 -7.07 17.74
N THR A 197 -20.84 -6.51 17.50
CA THR A 197 -22.12 -7.03 18.03
C THR A 197 -22.98 -7.79 17.01
N LYS A 198 -22.79 -7.55 15.70
CA LYS A 198 -23.62 -8.13 14.64
C LYS A 198 -22.97 -9.34 13.97
N TYR A 199 -23.75 -10.00 13.10
CA TYR A 199 -23.29 -11.17 12.34
C TYR A 199 -22.19 -10.83 11.32
N ALA A 200 -22.26 -9.64 10.70
CA ALA A 200 -21.31 -9.20 9.68
C ALA A 200 -19.92 -8.97 10.30
N ALA A 201 -18.91 -9.65 9.76
CA ALA A 201 -17.54 -9.57 10.25
C ALA A 201 -16.75 -8.35 9.76
N THR A 202 -17.30 -7.62 8.78
CA THR A 202 -16.71 -6.42 8.20
C THR A 202 -17.79 -5.36 7.98
N LYS A 203 -17.40 -4.08 8.03
CA LYS A 203 -18.26 -2.96 7.66
C LYS A 203 -17.44 -1.83 7.04
N MET A 204 -17.92 -1.32 5.92
CA MET A 204 -17.30 -0.18 5.25
C MET A 204 -17.65 1.11 5.99
N VAL A 205 -16.61 1.85 6.39
CA VAL A 205 -16.69 3.17 7.04
C VAL A 205 -16.71 4.27 5.98
N ASP A 206 -15.84 4.16 4.98
CA ASP A 206 -15.77 5.09 3.86
C ASP A 206 -15.63 4.29 2.57
N ARG A 207 -16.42 4.66 1.56
CA ARG A 207 -16.48 3.99 0.26
C ARG A 207 -15.42 4.50 -0.71
N VAL A 208 -14.99 5.75 -0.55
CA VAL A 208 -14.05 6.43 -1.45
C VAL A 208 -13.05 7.18 -0.58
N HIS A 209 -12.30 6.41 0.21
CA HIS A 209 -11.28 6.98 1.06
C HIS A 209 -10.09 7.47 0.22
N SER A 210 -9.32 8.41 0.77
CA SER A 210 -8.04 8.79 0.15
C SER A 210 -7.12 7.56 0.14
N PRO A 211 -6.46 7.24 -0.99
CA PRO A 211 -5.51 6.15 -1.02
C PRO A 211 -4.15 6.55 -0.40
N ASN A 212 -3.95 7.84 -0.08
CA ASN A 212 -2.80 8.29 0.71
C ASN A 212 -2.92 7.76 2.14
N VAL A 213 -1.79 7.31 2.70
CA VAL A 213 -1.73 6.74 4.04
C VAL A 213 -1.04 7.72 4.98
N HIS A 214 -1.62 7.93 6.16
CA HIS A 214 -0.92 8.60 7.25
C HIS A 214 0.07 7.61 7.88
N TYR A 215 1.35 7.63 7.47
CA TYR A 215 2.32 6.61 7.90
C TYR A 215 2.40 6.39 9.42
N ARG A 216 2.16 7.44 10.23
CA ARG A 216 2.09 7.35 11.70
C ARG A 216 0.96 6.48 12.26
N THR A 217 -0.08 6.23 11.47
CA THR A 217 -1.21 5.39 11.88
C THR A 217 -1.04 3.95 11.45
N ILE A 218 0.03 3.59 10.73
CA ILE A 218 0.25 2.19 10.35
C ILE A 218 0.52 1.39 11.62
N LYS A 219 -0.23 0.30 11.79
CA LYS A 219 -0.09 -0.60 12.93
C LYS A 219 1.05 -1.58 12.73
N ASN A 220 1.07 -2.25 11.58
CA ASN A 220 1.99 -3.37 11.31
C ASN A 220 2.79 -3.22 10.02
N GLY A 221 2.13 -2.88 8.91
CA GLY A 221 2.75 -2.89 7.58
C GLY A 221 1.71 -3.02 6.47
N PHE A 222 2.15 -3.52 5.32
CA PHE A 222 1.33 -3.64 4.12
C PHE A 222 1.18 -5.10 3.71
N TYR A 223 0.00 -5.43 3.21
CA TYR A 223 -0.35 -6.77 2.75
C TYR A 223 -0.74 -6.71 1.29
N VAL A 224 -0.27 -7.68 0.51
CA VAL A 224 -0.69 -7.89 -0.88
C VAL A 224 -1.16 -9.33 -1.05
N GLY A 225 -2.43 -9.51 -1.43
CA GLY A 225 -3.12 -10.80 -1.44
C GLY A 225 -3.91 -11.03 -2.72
N ASN A 226 -3.86 -12.25 -3.25
CA ASN A 226 -4.70 -12.73 -4.35
C ASN A 226 -5.27 -14.12 -3.98
N GLN A 227 -5.87 -14.82 -4.95
CA GLN A 227 -6.45 -16.14 -4.72
C GLN A 227 -5.48 -17.18 -4.16
N GLU A 228 -4.19 -17.07 -4.48
CA GLU A 228 -3.18 -18.10 -4.24
C GLU A 228 -2.05 -17.62 -3.33
N GLN A 229 -1.66 -16.35 -3.44
CA GLN A 229 -0.47 -15.77 -2.85
C GLN A 229 -0.82 -14.67 -1.85
N LEU A 230 0.05 -14.54 -0.86
CA LEU A 230 0.05 -13.47 0.11
C LEU A 230 1.48 -13.08 0.43
N VAL A 231 1.79 -11.80 0.36
CA VAL A 231 3.08 -11.23 0.76
C VAL A 231 2.85 -10.10 1.75
N TYR A 232 3.68 -10.04 2.79
CA TYR A 232 3.61 -9.04 3.84
C TYR A 232 4.89 -8.20 3.85
N PHE A 233 4.74 -6.88 3.96
CA PHE A 233 5.82 -5.90 4.02
C PHE A 233 5.74 -5.18 5.37
N PRO A 234 6.47 -5.65 6.40
CA PRO A 234 6.44 -5.05 7.73
C PRO A 234 6.98 -3.64 7.74
N MET A 235 6.33 -2.78 8.53
CA MET A 235 6.87 -1.48 8.88
C MET A 235 7.91 -1.65 9.99
N PRO A 236 9.13 -1.10 9.86
CA PRO A 236 10.07 -1.06 10.97
C PRO A 236 9.51 -0.22 12.12
N SER A 237 10.03 -0.43 13.32
CA SER A 237 9.63 0.36 14.48
C SER A 237 9.98 1.84 14.28
N PRO A 238 9.25 2.78 14.91
CA PRO A 238 9.58 4.21 14.83
C PRO A 238 11.03 4.52 15.25
N GLU A 239 11.59 3.76 16.19
CA GLU A 239 12.98 3.91 16.63
C GLU A 239 14.00 3.49 15.56
N GLU A 240 13.74 2.38 14.86
CA GLU A 240 14.55 1.92 13.73
C GLU A 240 14.48 2.91 12.57
N ILE A 241 13.28 3.38 12.21
CA ILE A 241 13.10 4.37 11.14
C ILE A 241 13.81 5.67 11.51
N ARG A 242 13.71 6.13 12.76
CA ARG A 242 14.39 7.33 13.23
C ARG A 242 15.91 7.21 13.13
N THR A 243 16.45 6.03 13.40
CA THR A 243 17.90 5.75 13.39
C THR A 243 18.42 5.59 11.96
N ASN A 244 17.74 4.80 11.14
CA ASN A 244 18.23 4.38 9.82
C ASN A 244 17.72 5.27 8.68
N ASN A 245 16.57 5.93 8.86
CA ASN A 245 15.87 6.70 7.83
C ASN A 245 15.36 8.05 8.36
N TYR A 246 16.18 8.76 9.14
CA TYR A 246 15.80 9.98 9.86
C TYR A 246 15.12 11.07 9.00
N ARG A 247 15.58 11.28 7.76
CA ARG A 247 14.97 12.28 6.87
C ARG A 247 13.54 11.90 6.49
N TRP A 248 13.31 10.61 6.23
CA TRP A 248 11.99 10.07 5.96
C TRP A 248 11.11 10.15 7.21
N PHE A 249 11.62 9.72 8.37
CA PHE A 249 10.95 9.81 9.68
C PHE A 249 10.35 11.20 9.93
N ARG A 250 11.18 12.24 9.78
CA ARG A 250 10.73 13.63 9.96
C ARG A 250 9.69 14.07 8.94
N SER A 251 9.78 13.62 7.69
CA SER A 251 8.82 14.02 6.65
C SER A 251 7.49 13.26 6.77
N ALA A 252 7.53 12.03 7.23
CA ALA A 252 6.36 11.20 7.51
C ALA A 252 5.60 11.63 8.79
N ASN A 253 6.14 12.59 9.55
CA ASN A 253 5.63 13.04 10.87
C ASN A 253 5.45 11.87 11.85
N LEU A 254 6.48 11.01 11.92
CA LEU A 254 6.63 9.96 12.93
C LEU A 254 7.40 10.45 14.15
#